data_AF-A0A2T7BBA4-F1
#
_entry.id   AF-A0A2T7BBA4-F1
#
_cell.length_a   1.000
_cell.length_b   1.000
_cell.length_c   1.000
_cell.angle_alpha   90.00
_cell.angle_beta   90.00
_cell.angle_gamma   90.00
#
_symmetry.space_group_name_H-M   'P 1'
#
loop_
_entity.id
_entity.type
_entity.pdbx_description
1 polymer ?
#
loop_
_entity_poly.entity_id
_entity_poly.type
_entity_poly.pdbx_seq_one_letter_code
_entity_poly.pdbx_strand_id
1 'polypeptide(L)'
;MERFNRSFRTEVLDAYCFTRLKDAQTMAYAWMWVYNNERPHSALGYRPPVAFLEERRKGVALKTFLKDQRFEWKDLVLNVTN
;
A
#
# COMPACT_ATOMS: atom_id res chain seq x y z
N MET A 1 -6.83 -13.08 3.00
CA MET A 1 -5.53 -12.63 3.54
C MET A 1 -4.34 -13.10 2.71
N GLU A 2 -4.36 -14.30 2.13
CA GLU A 2 -3.19 -14.88 1.46
C GLU A 2 -2.61 -14.03 0.30
N ARG A 3 -3.46 -13.41 -0.54
CA ARG A 3 -3.02 -12.58 -1.67
C ARG A 3 -2.23 -11.33 -1.24
N PHE A 4 -2.63 -10.71 -0.13
CA PHE A 4 -1.96 -9.52 0.40
C PHE A 4 -0.55 -9.88 0.86
N ASN A 5 -0.41 -10.88 1.75
CA ASN A 5 0.89 -11.29 2.30
C ASN A 5 1.82 -11.79 1.20
N ARG A 6 1.29 -12.56 0.23
CA ARG A 6 2.07 -13.04 -0.91
C ARG A 6 2.62 -11.87 -1.74
N SER A 7 1.78 -10.91 -2.11
CA SER A 7 2.19 -9.76 -2.92
C SER A 7 3.16 -8.85 -2.16
N PHE A 8 2.90 -8.60 -0.87
CA PHE A 8 3.78 -7.80 -0.03
C PHE A 8 5.17 -8.41 0.08
N ARG A 9 5.24 -9.74 0.26
CA ARG A 9 6.52 -10.45 0.32
C ARG A 9 7.29 -10.28 -0.99
N THR A 10 6.66 -10.54 -2.14
CA THR A 10 7.35 -10.49 -3.43
C THR A 10 7.71 -9.08 -3.89
N GLU A 11 6.83 -8.11 -3.64
CA GLU A 11 6.97 -6.75 -4.18
C GLU A 11 7.73 -5.80 -3.23
N VAL A 12 7.89 -6.17 -1.96
CA VAL A 12 8.61 -5.35 -0.97
C VAL A 12 9.78 -6.12 -0.35
N LEU A 13 9.51 -7.26 0.30
CA LEU A 13 10.54 -7.93 1.11
C LEU A 13 11.58 -8.67 0.27
N ASP A 14 11.17 -9.28 -0.84
CA ASP A 14 12.06 -10.00 -1.75
C ASP A 14 12.71 -9.04 -2.77
N ALA A 15 12.13 -7.86 -2.99
CA ALA A 15 12.58 -6.88 -3.98
C ALA A 15 13.61 -5.87 -3.44
N TYR A 16 13.64 -5.62 -2.13
CA TYR A 16 14.48 -4.59 -1.52
C TYR A 16 15.24 -5.13 -0.31
N CYS A 17 16.52 -4.77 -0.19
CA CYS A 17 17.30 -4.98 1.03
C CYS A 17 17.31 -3.71 1.88
N PHE A 18 16.78 -3.78 3.10
CA PHE A 18 16.73 -2.64 4.02
C PHE A 18 17.86 -2.71 5.04
N THR A 19 18.60 -1.63 5.21
CA THR A 19 19.64 -1.49 6.24
C THR A 19 19.13 -0.79 7.51
N ARG A 20 17.99 -0.09 7.41
CA ARG A 20 17.34 0.60 8.52
C ARG A 20 15.87 0.20 8.61
N LEU A 21 15.39 -0.04 9.84
CA LEU A 21 13.98 -0.36 10.09
C LEU A 21 13.03 0.74 9.62
N LYS A 22 13.45 2.00 9.73
CA LYS A 22 12.65 3.15 9.30
C LYS A 22 12.34 3.11 7.80
N ASP A 23 13.29 2.68 6.98
CA ASP A 23 13.12 2.63 5.52
C ASP A 23 12.18 1.48 5.14
N ALA A 24 12.32 0.32 5.79
CA ALA A 24 11.41 -0.81 5.62
C ALA A 24 9.97 -0.45 6.02
N GLN A 25 9.77 0.22 7.15
CA GLN A 25 8.45 0.69 7.59
C GLN A 25 7.83 1.66 6.58
N THR A 26 8.65 2.57 6.08
CA THR A 26 8.22 3.60 5.14
C THR A 26 7.77 2.99 3.81
N MET A 27 8.56 2.06 3.25
CA MET A 27 8.17 1.31 2.06
C MET A 27 6.89 0.49 2.31
N ALA A 28 6.76 -0.13 3.48
CA ALA A 28 5.57 -0.91 3.83
C ALA A 28 4.30 -0.05 3.87
N TYR A 29 4.36 1.14 4.47
CA TYR A 29 3.22 2.07 4.51
C TYR A 29 2.84 2.55 3.12
N ALA A 30 3.81 2.94 2.29
CA ALA A 30 3.58 3.36 0.92
C ALA A 30 2.92 2.24 0.10
N TRP A 31 3.47 1.02 0.15
CA TRP A 31 2.93 -0.12 -0.58
C TRP A 31 1.51 -0.49 -0.10
N MET A 32 1.27 -0.50 1.22
CA MET A 32 -0.06 -0.74 1.78
C MET A 32 -1.08 0.29 1.30
N TRP A 33 -0.67 1.56 1.23
CA TRP A 33 -1.54 2.62 0.74
C TRP A 33 -1.93 2.37 -0.72
N VAL A 34 -0.96 2.10 -1.60
CA VAL A 34 -1.21 1.79 -3.03
C VAL A 34 -2.10 0.55 -3.17
N TYR A 35 -1.79 -0.54 -2.45
CA TYR A 35 -2.56 -1.77 -2.50
C TYR A 35 -4.04 -1.56 -2.16
N ASN A 36 -4.32 -0.71 -1.18
CA ASN A 36 -5.66 -0.47 -0.67
C ASN A 36 -6.43 0.64 -1.43
N ASN A 37 -5.74 1.63 -1.97
CA ASN A 37 -6.37 2.81 -2.58
C ASN A 37 -6.33 2.81 -4.11
N GLU A 38 -5.33 2.19 -4.74
CA GLU A 38 -5.11 2.29 -6.19
C GLU A 38 -5.20 0.94 -6.90
N ARG A 39 -4.75 -0.15 -6.27
CA ARG A 39 -4.64 -1.45 -6.96
C ARG A 39 -6.03 -2.06 -7.22
N PRO A 40 -6.38 -2.40 -8.47
CA PRO A 40 -7.64 -3.05 -8.79
C PRO A 40 -7.62 -4.54 -8.40
N HIS A 41 -8.72 -5.04 -7.82
CA HIS A 41 -8.87 -6.45 -7.46
C HIS A 41 -10.06 -7.06 -8.18
N SER A 42 -9.84 -8.12 -8.96
CA SER A 42 -10.91 -8.79 -9.73
C SER A 42 -12.07 -9.27 -8.85
N ALA A 43 -11.79 -9.79 -7.65
CA ALA A 43 -12.80 -10.20 -6.67
C ALA A 43 -13.70 -9.05 -6.16
N LEU A 44 -13.26 -7.80 -6.33
CA LEU A 44 -14.01 -6.59 -5.94
C LEU A 44 -14.62 -5.87 -7.17
N GLY A 45 -14.67 -6.54 -8.32
CA GLY A 45 -15.11 -5.94 -9.58
C GLY A 45 -14.08 -4.98 -10.16
N TYR A 46 -12.78 -5.33 -10.05
CA TYR A 46 -11.65 -4.50 -10.48
C TYR A 46 -11.54 -3.14 -9.78
N ARG A 47 -12.08 -3.05 -8.56
CA ARG A 47 -11.96 -1.86 -7.72
C ARG A 47 -10.91 -2.04 -6.63
N PRO A 48 -10.29 -0.95 -6.15
CA PRO A 48 -9.50 -0.97 -4.94
C PRO A 48 -10.33 -1.30 -3.71
N PRO A 49 -9.73 -1.90 -2.66
CA PRO A 49 -10.42 -2.24 -1.42
C PRO A 49 -11.13 -1.05 -0.77
N VAL A 50 -10.52 0.14 -0.79
CA VAL A 50 -11.13 1.35 -0.24
C VAL A 50 -12.39 1.74 -1.01
N ALA A 51 -12.33 1.81 -2.35
CA ALA A 51 -13.49 2.13 -3.17
C ALA A 51 -14.64 1.14 -2.93
N PHE A 52 -14.33 -0.15 -2.84
CA PHE A 52 -15.32 -1.18 -2.53
C PHE A 52 -15.93 -1.02 -1.12
N LEU A 53 -15.14 -0.61 -0.12
CA LEU A 53 -15.62 -0.38 1.24
C LEU A 53 -16.48 0.88 1.35
N GLU A 54 -16.09 1.97 0.70
CA GLU A 54 -16.84 3.24 0.69
C GLU A 54 -18.23 3.05 0.07
N GLU A 55 -18.35 2.30 -1.02
CA GLU A 55 -19.67 1.97 -1.59
C GLU A 55 -20.55 1.16 -0.64
N ARG A 56 -19.94 0.28 0.18
CA ARG A 56 -20.65 -0.54 1.16
C ARG A 56 -20.93 0.20 2.47
N ARG A 57 -20.20 1.27 2.77
CA ARG A 57 -20.33 2.06 4.00
C ARG A 57 -21.03 3.38 3.71
N LYS A 58 -22.22 3.56 4.27
CA LYS A 58 -22.86 4.87 4.36
C LYS A 58 -22.16 5.76 5.42
N GLY A 59 -20.95 6.24 5.15
CA GLY A 59 -20.48 7.51 5.72
C GLY A 59 -19.38 7.55 6.81
N VAL A 60 -18.42 6.62 6.88
CA VAL A 60 -17.22 6.84 7.73
C VAL A 60 -15.93 6.32 7.07
N ALA A 61 -15.06 7.26 6.68
CA ALA A 61 -13.72 7.00 6.17
C ALA A 61 -12.82 6.39 7.26
N LEU A 62 -12.11 5.31 6.91
CA LEU A 62 -11.24 4.59 7.86
C LEU A 62 -9.87 5.28 7.98
N LYS A 63 -9.43 5.53 9.22
CA LYS A 63 -8.15 6.21 9.51
C LYS A 63 -6.91 5.51 8.94
N THR A 64 -6.97 4.20 8.73
CA THR A 64 -5.88 3.40 8.14
C THR A 64 -5.61 3.65 6.65
N PHE A 65 -6.40 4.51 5.98
CA PHE A 65 -6.34 4.71 4.53
C PHE A 65 -6.07 6.15 4.09
N LEU A 66 -5.81 7.06 5.03
CA LEU A 66 -5.45 8.43 4.69
C LEU A 66 -4.05 8.45 4.04
N LYS A 67 -3.94 9.11 2.88
CA LYS A 67 -2.64 9.39 2.24
C LYS A 67 -1.86 10.33 3.17
N ASP A 68 -0.70 9.91 3.63
CA ASP A 68 0.19 10.82 4.35
C ASP A 68 0.71 11.85 3.35
N GLN A 69 0.28 13.11 3.47
CA GLN A 69 0.68 14.19 2.55
C GLN A 69 2.16 14.53 2.63
N ARG A 70 2.89 14.00 3.61
CA ARG A 70 4.34 14.15 3.73
C ARG A 70 5.11 13.10 2.93
N PHE A 71 4.42 12.16 2.28
CA PHE A 71 5.02 10.99 1.65
C PHE A 71 4.46 10.72 0.25
N GLU A 72 5.20 11.13 -0.78
CA GLU A 72 5.01 10.66 -2.16
C GLU A 72 5.85 9.40 -2.37
N TRP A 73 5.21 8.27 -2.65
CA TRP A 73 5.87 6.97 -2.77
C TRP A 73 6.94 6.92 -3.87
N LYS A 74 6.83 7.80 -4.89
CA LYS A 74 7.79 7.90 -5.99
C LYS A 74 9.17 8.34 -5.51
N ASP A 75 9.23 9.17 -4.47
CA ASP A 75 10.48 9.71 -3.95
C ASP A 75 11.26 8.67 -3.13
N LEU A 76 10.58 7.64 -2.61
CA LEU A 76 11.21 6.53 -1.88
C LEU A 76 11.93 5.56 -2.80
N VAL A 77 11.32 5.21 -3.94
CA VAL A 77 11.90 4.25 -4.89
C VAL A 77 13.20 4.80 -5.49
N LEU A 78 13.29 6.13 -5.67
CA LEU A 78 14.46 6.82 -6.20
C LEU A 78 15.60 7.02 -5.17
N ASN A 79 15.29 7.11 -3.87
CA ASN A 79 16.30 7.38 -2.84
C ASN A 79 16.90 6.11 -2.20
N VAL A 80 16.27 4.94 -2.37
CA VAL A 80 16.77 3.66 -1.81
C VAL A 80 17.73 2.95 -2.79
N THR A 81 17.83 3.43 -4.03
CA THR A 81 18.60 2.81 -5.13
C THR A 81 19.97 3.45 -5.40
N ASN A 82 20.46 4.36 -4.54
CA ASN A 82 21.80 4.96 -4.60
C ASN A 82 22.71 4.49 -3.46
#